data_AF-A0A329WU45-F1
#
_entry.id   AF-A0A329WU45-F1
#
_cell.length_a   1.000
_cell.length_b   1.000
_cell.length_c   1.000
_cell.angle_alpha   90.00
_cell.angle_beta   90.00
_cell.angle_gamma   90.00
#
_symmetry.space_group_name_H-M   'P 1'
#
loop_
_entity.id
_entity.type
_entity.pdbx_description
1 polymer ?
#
loop_
_entity_poly.entity_id
_entity_poly.type
_entity_poly.pdbx_seq_one_letter_code
_entity_poly.pdbx_strand_id
1 'polypeptide(L)' 'MDILKREDAEIMLYQVLKRTLINENDLDVLMEIAKMADRPIPMKAILYKYSEMEKRELTKEDRDIFDTLIYFYGP' A
#
# COMPACT_ATOMS: atom_id res chain seq x y z
N MET A 1 1.12 20.18 -10.21
CA MET A 1 1.32 18.80 -9.73
C MET A 1 0.06 18.44 -9.00
N ASP A 2 -0.73 17.51 -9.54
CA ASP A 2 -1.86 16.98 -8.79
C ASP A 2 -1.29 16.17 -7.62
N ILE A 3 -1.70 16.54 -6.41
CA ILE A 3 -1.33 15.84 -5.19
C ILE A 3 -2.37 14.73 -5.03
N LEU A 4 -1.95 13.46 -5.00
CA LEU A 4 -2.82 12.37 -4.60
C LEU A 4 -3.25 12.63 -3.15
N LYS A 5 -4.57 12.64 -2.88
CA LYS A 5 -5.05 12.84 -1.51
C LYS A 5 -4.82 11.57 -0.71
N ARG A 6 -4.61 11.76 0.60
CA ARG A 6 -4.38 10.65 1.54
C ARG A 6 -5.50 9.61 1.49
N GLU A 7 -6.75 10.06 1.50
CA GLU A 7 -7.93 9.19 1.49
C GLU A 7 -7.96 8.33 0.21
N ASP A 8 -7.70 8.94 -0.95
CA ASP A 8 -7.62 8.23 -2.23
C ASP A 8 -6.47 7.20 -2.23
N ALA A 9 -5.32 7.57 -1.67
CA ALA A 9 -4.16 6.69 -1.55
C ALA A 9 -4.40 5.50 -0.59
N GLU A 10 -5.09 5.73 0.53
CA GLU A 10 -5.48 4.67 1.46
C GLU A 10 -6.46 3.68 0.82
N ILE A 11 -7.39 4.17 -0.01
CA ILE A 11 -8.31 3.32 -0.78
C ILE A 11 -7.54 2.49 -1.82
N MET A 12 -6.66 3.13 -2.59
CA MET A 12 -5.82 2.44 -3.59
C MET A 12 -4.96 1.36 -2.93
N LEU A 13 -4.34 1.69 -1.78
CA LEU A 13 -3.52 0.76 -1.02
C LEU A 13 -4.36 -0.42 -0.52
N TYR A 14 -5.51 -0.16 0.09
CA TYR A 14 -6.41 -1.21 0.56
C TYR A 14 -6.80 -2.17 -0.57
N GLN A 15 -7.16 -1.63 -1.74
CA GLN A 15 -7.59 -2.43 -2.89
C GLN A 15 -6.47 -3.31 -3.43
N VAL A 16 -5.25 -2.78 -3.60
CA VAL A 16 -4.13 -3.59 -4.11
C VAL A 16 -3.74 -4.66 -3.09
N LEU A 17 -3.65 -4.31 -1.80
CA LEU A 17 -3.31 -5.27 -0.74
C LEU A 17 -4.36 -6.39 -0.62
N LYS A 18 -5.64 -6.05 -0.68
CA LYS A 18 -6.73 -7.04 -0.63
C LYS A 18 -6.71 -8.01 -1.82
N ARG A 19 -6.30 -7.53 -2.99
CA ARG A 19 -6.18 -8.37 -4.20
C ARG A 19 -4.97 -9.29 -4.14
N THR A 20 -3.87 -8.82 -3.57
CA THR A 20 -2.58 -9.50 -3.71
C THR A 20 -2.20 -10.36 -2.51
N LEU A 21 -2.60 -9.99 -1.28
CA LEU A 21 -2.33 -10.79 -0.09
C LEU A 21 -3.18 -12.07 -0.07
N ILE A 22 -2.59 -13.16 0.42
CA ILE A 22 -3.30 -14.43 0.62
C ILE A 22 -4.00 -14.45 1.98
N ASN A 23 -3.39 -13.87 3.00
CA ASN A 23 -3.91 -13.82 4.36
C ASN A 23 -4.58 -12.47 4.65
N GLU A 24 -5.84 -12.50 5.10
CA GLU A 24 -6.59 -11.28 5.44
C GLU A 24 -5.99 -10.55 6.66
N ASN A 25 -5.38 -11.26 7.61
CA ASN A 25 -4.76 -10.61 8.77
C ASN A 25 -3.56 -9.73 8.38
N ASP A 26 -2.85 -10.07 7.30
CA ASP A 26 -1.73 -9.27 6.79
C ASP A 26 -2.21 -7.92 6.23
N LEU A 27 -3.43 -7.88 5.66
CA LEU A 27 -4.06 -6.66 5.18
C LEU A 27 -4.30 -5.69 6.34
N ASP A 28 -4.87 -6.17 7.44
CA ASP A 28 -5.17 -5.34 8.60
C ASP A 28 -3.87 -4.76 9.20
N VAL A 29 -2.82 -5.58 9.33
CA VAL A 29 -1.49 -5.13 9.80
C VAL A 29 -0.93 -4.00 8.94
N LEU A 30 -1.00 -4.13 7.61
CA LEU A 30 -0.48 -3.09 6.72
C LEU A 30 -1.35 -1.82 6.72
N MET A 31 -2.66 -1.96 6.85
CA MET A 31 -3.58 -0.83 6.91
C MET A 31 -3.49 -0.07 8.24
N GLU A 32 -3.21 -0.73 9.36
CA GLU A 32 -2.90 -0.07 10.63
C GLU A 32 -1.67 0.83 10.52
N ILE A 33 -0.61 0.34 9.86
CA ILE A 33 0.61 1.12 9.60
C ILE A 33 0.30 2.33 8.70
N ALA A 34 -0.53 2.14 7.66
CA ALA A 34 -0.92 3.22 6.76
C ALA A 34 -1.72 4.31 7.48
N LYS A 35 -2.58 3.94 8.44
CA LYS A 35 -3.48 4.84 9.18
C LYS A 35 -2.87 5.50 10.42
N MET A 36 -1.61 5.19 10.77
CA MET A 36 -0.94 5.87 11.87
C MET A 36 -0.97 7.39 11.64
N ALA A 37 -1.54 8.12 12.60
CA ALA A 37 -1.74 9.56 12.55
C ALA A 37 -0.38 10.31 12.52
N ASP A 38 -0.41 11.56 12.03
CA ASP A 38 0.70 12.52 11.99
C ASP A 38 1.84 12.27 10.99
N ARG A 39 1.71 11.30 10.07
CA ARG A 39 2.73 11.06 9.02
C ARG A 39 2.10 10.82 7.66
N PRO A 40 2.76 11.22 6.56
CA PRO A 40 2.45 10.66 5.23
C PRO A 40 2.43 9.12 5.30
N ILE A 41 1.63 8.49 4.43
CA ILE A 41 1.55 7.02 4.37
C ILE A 41 2.98 6.47 4.23
N PRO A 42 3.48 5.63 5.16
CA PRO A 42 4.88 5.23 5.16
C PRO A 42 5.13 4.09 4.15
N MET A 43 5.01 4.39 2.85
CA MET A 43 5.00 3.38 1.78
C MET A 43 6.27 2.51 1.75
N LYS A 44 7.45 3.06 2.08
CA LYS A 44 8.69 2.27 2.22
C LYS A 44 8.56 1.18 3.29
N ALA A 45 7.98 1.50 4.45
CA ALA A 45 7.81 0.55 5.54
C ALA A 45 6.74 -0.51 5.21
N ILE A 46 5.65 -0.08 4.56
CA ILE A 46 4.58 -0.96 4.09
C ILE A 46 5.13 -1.97 3.07
N LEU A 47 5.89 -1.50 2.07
CA LEU A 47 6.47 -2.37 1.04
C LEU A 47 7.52 -3.34 1.60
N TYR A 48 8.32 -2.89 2.58
CA TYR A 48 9.25 -3.78 3.27
C TYR A 48 8.50 -4.96 3.92
N LYS A 49 7.47 -4.68 4.72
CA LYS A 49 6.64 -5.74 5.36
C LYS A 49 5.88 -6.58 4.34
N TYR A 50 5.28 -5.94 3.35
CA TYR A 50 4.58 -6.63 2.26
C TYR A 50 5.50 -7.60 1.51
N SER A 51 6.79 -7.28 1.36
CA SER A 51 7.75 -8.17 0.71
C SER A 51 7.98 -9.49 1.47
N GLU A 52 7.80 -9.48 2.79
CA GLU A 52 7.94 -10.64 3.68
C GLU A 52 6.64 -11.48 3.76
N MET A 53 5.51 -10.96 3.30
CA MET A 53 4.19 -11.62 3.39
C MET A 53 3.89 -12.56 2.20
N GLU A 54 3.03 -13.55 2.45
CA GLU A 54 2.54 -14.47 1.42
C GLU A 54 1.55 -13.75 0.50
N LYS A 55 1.83 -13.78 -0.81
CA LYS A 55 1.13 -12.97 -1.80
C LYS A 55 1.03 -13.71 -3.12
N ARG A 56 -0.04 -13.41 -3.85
CA ARG A 56 -0.25 -13.82 -5.24
C ARG A 56 0.76 -13.12 -6.15
N GLU A 57 0.92 -13.67 -7.35
CA GLU A 57 1.71 -13.02 -8.39
C GLU A 57 1.11 -11.67 -8.77
N LEU A 58 1.94 -10.62 -8.83
CA LEU A 58 1.50 -9.27 -9.14
C LEU A 58 1.28 -9.08 -10.63
N THR A 59 0.07 -8.63 -10.96
CA THR A 59 -0.27 -8.14 -12.30
C THR A 59 0.45 -6.82 -12.58
N LYS A 60 0.39 -6.36 -13.85
CA LYS A 60 0.90 -5.04 -14.21
C LYS A 60 0.17 -3.92 -13.46
N GLU A 61 -1.14 -4.02 -13.34
CA GLU A 61 -1.97 -3.02 -12.63
C GLU A 61 -1.57 -2.91 -11.15
N ASP A 62 -1.33 -4.04 -10.48
CA ASP A 62 -0.90 -4.03 -9.07
C ASP A 62 0.44 -3.28 -8.90
N ARG A 63 1.37 -3.49 -9.85
CA ARG A 63 2.67 -2.80 -9.86
C ARG A 63 2.50 -1.30 -10.12
N ASP A 64 1.68 -0.93 -11.09
CA ASP A 64 1.40 0.47 -11.43
C ASP A 64 0.78 1.23 -10.23
N ILE A 65 -0.09 0.56 -9.45
CA ILE A 65 -0.64 1.11 -8.20
C ILE A 65 0.46 1.33 -7.16
N PHE A 66 1.32 0.33 -6.93
CA PHE A 66 2.44 0.47 -5.99
C PHE A 66 3.39 1.60 -6.40
N ASP A 67 3.77 1.68 -7.68
CA ASP A 67 4.65 2.73 -8.20
C ASP A 67 4.03 4.12 -8.02
N THR A 68 2.72 4.26 -8.25
CA THR A 68 1.98 5.49 -7.99
C THR A 68 2.03 5.88 -6.50
N LEU A 69 1.76 4.92 -5.60
CA LEU A 69 1.80 5.17 -4.16
C LEU A 69 3.21 5.52 -3.67
N ILE A 70 4.26 4.86 -4.19
CA ILE A 70 5.65 5.18 -3.89
C ILE A 70 6.02 6.58 -4.39
N TYR A 71 5.57 6.96 -5.57
CA TYR A 71 5.85 8.28 -6.12
C TYR A 71 5.32 9.41 -5.20
N PHE A 72 4.10 9.27 -4.69
CA PHE A 72 3.46 10.29 -3.84
C PHE A 72 3.79 10.21 -2.35
N TYR A 73 4.07 9.01 -1.82
CA TYR A 73 4.21 8.77 -0.37
C TYR A 73 5.47 7.98 0.02
N GLY A 74 6.32 7.66 -0.94
CA GLY A 74 7.61 7.02 -0.72
C GLY A 74 8.79 7.94 -0.37
N PRO A 75 8.88 9.22 -0.82
CA PRO A 75 9.96 10.13 -0.43
C PRO A 75 10.06 10.28 1.09
#